data_AF-A0A6S7BIU8-F1
#
_entry.id   AF-A0A6S7BIU8-F1
#
_cell.length_a   1.000
_cell.length_b   1.000
_cell.length_c   1.000
_cell.angle_alpha   90.00
_cell.angle_beta   90.00
_cell.angle_gamma   90.00
#
_symmetry.space_group_name_H-M   'P 1'
#
loop_
_entity.id
_entity.type
_entity.pdbx_description
1 polymer ?
#
loop_
_entity_poly.entity_id
_entity_poly.type
_entity_poly.pdbx_seq_one_letter_code
_entity_poly.pdbx_strand_id
1 'polypeptide(L)'
;MVVKPAPLRTHLIPIVHALGCSFGSLPQRHVEFEARDKTLLKKVKNISKSEHLRRLKKNEEPHFQGATYQQFFERYSRPVFLRECEWGILVLQDKSSTKRGQFHLCIKLKFLPDAIVTDPLIADDISTPYGYQALDLVITDHMRDFILEKYDGPGSIDVDEGDHFCEAMVIEIEGEGDGNDHNLDMNRIAEELHKVFCDGEFDRRFSALVKKTQAIYAKYGRLKP
;
A
#
# COMPACT_ATOMS: atom_id res chain seq x y z
N MET A 1 26.51 -7.36 6.37
CA MET A 1 25.59 -8.04 7.31
C MET A 1 24.33 -8.44 6.56
N VAL A 2 24.11 -9.74 6.34
CA VAL A 2 22.84 -10.24 5.81
C VAL A 2 21.82 -10.14 6.93
N VAL A 3 21.00 -9.08 6.93
CA VAL A 3 19.87 -8.96 7.84
C VAL A 3 18.86 -10.02 7.41
N LYS A 4 18.80 -11.13 8.16
CA LYS A 4 17.76 -12.14 7.96
C LYS A 4 16.41 -11.44 8.09
N PRO A 5 15.46 -11.64 7.15
CA PRO A 5 14.11 -11.14 7.31
C PRO A 5 13.56 -11.65 8.65
N ALA A 6 12.81 -10.80 9.36
CA ALA A 6 12.12 -11.25 10.55
C ALA A 6 11.25 -12.45 10.15
N PRO A 7 11.37 -13.61 10.81
CA PRO A 7 10.54 -14.76 10.49
C PRO A 7 9.07 -14.37 10.63
N LEU A 8 8.24 -14.79 9.67
CA LEU A 8 6.79 -14.62 9.75
C LEU A 8 6.32 -15.19 11.09
N ARG A 9 5.60 -14.39 11.86
CA ARG A 9 5.00 -14.89 13.09
C ARG A 9 3.94 -15.91 12.72
N THR A 10 3.93 -17.04 13.42
CA THR A 10 3.07 -18.19 13.13
C THR A 10 1.59 -17.84 13.05
N HIS A 11 1.15 -16.85 13.84
CA HIS A 11 -0.24 -16.38 13.83
C HIS A 11 -0.68 -15.71 12.51
N LEU A 12 0.24 -15.27 11.65
CA LEU A 12 -0.08 -14.68 10.35
C LEU A 12 -0.18 -15.70 9.22
N ILE A 13 0.20 -16.96 9.45
CA ILE A 13 0.15 -18.03 8.44
C ILE A 13 -1.25 -18.17 7.83
N PRO A 14 -2.36 -18.21 8.63
CA PRO A 14 -3.71 -18.30 8.06
C PRO A 14 -4.02 -17.16 7.09
N ILE A 15 -3.63 -15.93 7.45
CA ILE A 15 -3.89 -14.73 6.65
C ILE A 15 -3.08 -14.73 5.36
N VAL A 16 -1.80 -15.09 5.44
CA VAL A 16 -0.92 -15.23 4.26
C VAL A 16 -1.51 -16.24 3.29
N HIS A 17 -2.01 -17.38 3.78
CA HIS A 17 -2.65 -18.40 2.96
C HIS A 17 -3.97 -17.91 2.36
N ALA A 18 -4.85 -17.31 3.16
CA ALA A 18 -6.15 -16.81 2.72
C ALA A 18 -6.05 -15.74 1.62
N LEU A 19 -5.07 -14.85 1.73
CA LEU A 19 -4.79 -13.83 0.74
C LEU A 19 -4.02 -14.36 -0.47
N GLY A 20 -3.47 -15.57 -0.43
CA GLY A 20 -2.61 -16.09 -1.49
C GLY A 20 -1.26 -15.38 -1.60
N CYS A 21 -0.75 -14.86 -0.47
CA CYS A 21 0.53 -14.17 -0.45
C CYS A 21 1.70 -15.16 -0.48
N SER A 22 2.72 -14.85 -1.28
CA SER A 22 4.00 -15.55 -1.33
C SER A 22 5.09 -14.71 -0.69
N PHE A 23 6.15 -15.36 -0.19
CA PHE A 23 7.32 -14.66 0.32
C PHE A 23 8.32 -14.43 -0.81
N GLY A 24 8.54 -13.17 -1.19
CA GLY A 24 9.33 -12.83 -2.36
C GLY A 24 9.81 -11.38 -2.37
N SER A 25 10.62 -11.05 -3.36
CA SER A 25 11.06 -9.67 -3.58
C SER A 25 10.02 -8.89 -4.35
N LEU A 26 9.84 -7.61 -4.02
CA LEU A 26 9.09 -6.70 -4.85
C LEU A 26 9.75 -6.56 -6.24
N PRO A 27 8.97 -6.38 -7.32
CA PRO A 27 9.51 -6.02 -8.62
C PRO A 27 10.37 -4.75 -8.53
N GLN A 28 11.49 -4.75 -9.24
CA GLN A 28 12.49 -3.69 -9.16
C GLN A 28 11.92 -2.29 -9.36
N ARG A 29 10.96 -2.12 -10.28
CA ARG A 29 10.28 -0.82 -10.51
C ARG A 29 9.60 -0.26 -9.26
N HIS A 30 8.98 -1.11 -8.43
CA HIS A 30 8.33 -0.72 -7.18
C HIS A 30 9.37 -0.36 -6.13
N VAL A 31 10.44 -1.17 -6.02
CA VAL A 31 11.57 -0.90 -5.12
C VAL A 31 12.23 0.44 -5.44
N GLU A 32 12.51 0.69 -6.71
CA GLU A 32 13.10 1.96 -7.18
C GLU A 32 12.17 3.13 -6.86
N PHE A 33 10.87 2.99 -7.13
CA PHE A 33 9.90 4.03 -6.85
C PHE A 33 9.85 4.37 -5.36
N GLU A 34 9.66 3.38 -4.48
CA GLU A 34 9.63 3.58 -3.02
C GLU A 34 10.93 4.20 -2.49
N ALA A 35 12.07 3.75 -3.02
CA ALA A 35 13.37 4.29 -2.64
C ALA A 35 13.55 5.74 -3.09
N ARG A 36 13.12 6.09 -4.31
CA ARG A 36 13.14 7.48 -4.82
C ARG A 36 12.19 8.36 -4.01
N ASP A 37 10.98 7.90 -3.76
CA ASP A 37 9.96 8.60 -2.96
C ASP A 37 10.51 8.96 -1.57
N LYS A 38 10.99 7.97 -0.80
CA LYS A 38 11.57 8.26 0.52
C LYS A 38 12.83 9.10 0.46
N THR A 39 13.64 8.96 -0.58
CA THR A 39 14.83 9.81 -0.75
C THR A 39 14.43 11.26 -0.95
N LEU A 40 13.44 11.55 -1.79
CA LEU A 40 12.92 12.90 -2.00
C LEU A 40 12.28 13.45 -0.73
N LEU A 41 11.40 12.69 -0.05
CA LEU A 41 10.78 13.10 1.21
C LEU A 41 11.82 13.44 2.29
N LYS A 42 12.99 12.79 2.25
CA LYS A 42 14.08 13.03 3.18
C LYS A 42 14.96 14.23 2.77
N LYS A 43 15.31 14.36 1.49
CA LYS A 43 16.27 15.36 1.00
C LYS A 43 15.65 16.70 0.62
N VAL A 44 14.40 16.71 0.16
CA VAL A 44 13.70 17.89 -0.32
C VAL A 44 12.53 18.14 0.62
N LYS A 45 12.65 19.16 1.47
CA LYS A 45 11.62 19.56 2.43
C LYS A 45 10.78 20.69 1.86
N ASN A 46 9.52 20.80 2.31
CA ASN A 46 8.61 21.90 2.00
C ASN A 46 8.29 22.06 0.50
N ILE A 47 8.13 20.95 -0.23
CA ILE A 47 7.59 20.95 -1.60
C ILE A 47 6.16 20.46 -1.60
N SER A 48 5.36 20.90 -2.58
CA SER A 48 4.00 20.42 -2.76
C SER A 48 3.96 18.98 -3.27
N LYS A 49 2.83 18.29 -3.08
CA LYS A 49 2.54 16.96 -3.64
C LYS A 49 2.84 16.91 -5.14
N SER A 50 2.29 17.86 -5.91
CA SER A 50 2.49 17.95 -7.36
C SER A 50 3.96 18.09 -7.77
N GLU A 51 4.74 18.91 -7.06
CA GLU A 51 6.17 19.08 -7.34
C GLU A 51 6.97 17.81 -7.01
N HIS A 52 6.63 17.11 -5.92
CA HIS A 52 7.24 15.83 -5.57
C HIS A 52 6.99 14.76 -6.64
N LEU A 53 5.73 14.60 -7.06
CA LEU A 53 5.33 13.66 -8.11
C LEU A 53 5.98 14.02 -9.47
N ARG A 54 6.10 15.30 -9.80
CA ARG A 54 6.84 15.77 -11.00
C ARG A 54 8.30 15.35 -10.96
N ARG A 55 8.97 15.50 -9.80
CA ARG A 55 10.37 15.09 -9.62
C ARG A 55 10.55 13.57 -9.70
N LEU A 56 9.61 12.80 -9.15
CA LEU A 56 9.58 11.35 -9.31
C LEU A 56 9.45 10.96 -10.78
N LYS A 57 8.52 11.57 -11.52
CA LYS A 57 8.31 11.30 -12.95
C LYS A 57 9.54 11.65 -13.80
N LYS A 58 10.20 12.78 -13.52
CA LYS A 58 11.36 13.26 -14.29
C LYS A 58 12.67 12.55 -13.92
N ASN A 59 12.67 11.70 -12.88
CA ASN A 59 13.87 11.05 -12.36
C ASN A 59 15.02 12.06 -12.12
N GLU A 60 14.73 13.25 -11.56
CA GLU A 60 15.72 14.32 -11.44
C GLU A 60 16.95 13.83 -10.64
N GLU A 61 18.06 13.63 -11.35
CA GLU A 61 19.16 12.74 -10.94
C GLU A 61 20.02 13.18 -9.75
N PRO A 62 20.19 14.45 -9.32
CA PRO A 62 21.13 14.71 -8.23
C PRO A 62 20.68 14.11 -6.89
N HIS A 63 19.39 13.84 -6.72
CA HIS A 63 18.88 13.31 -5.45
C HIS A 63 19.08 11.80 -5.29
N PHE A 64 19.14 11.05 -6.40
CA PHE A 64 19.15 9.58 -6.39
C PHE A 64 20.56 8.98 -6.49
N GLN A 65 21.56 9.82 -6.76
CA GLN A 65 22.96 9.44 -6.72
C GLN A 65 23.52 9.69 -5.31
N GLY A 66 23.38 8.71 -4.40
CA GLY A 66 24.03 8.80 -3.09
C GLY A 66 23.58 7.76 -2.07
N ALA A 67 24.29 7.73 -0.93
CA ALA A 67 24.11 6.72 0.13
C ALA A 67 22.68 6.64 0.68
N THR A 68 21.95 7.77 0.74
CA THR A 68 20.55 7.78 1.20
C THR A 68 19.63 6.95 0.31
N TYR A 69 19.76 7.10 -1.02
CA TYR A 69 18.97 6.32 -1.96
C TYR A 69 19.35 4.84 -1.86
N GLN A 70 20.64 4.54 -1.86
CA GLN A 70 21.13 3.16 -1.75
C GLN A 70 20.61 2.45 -0.48
N GLN A 71 20.61 3.14 0.67
CA GLN A 71 20.05 2.61 1.92
C GLN A 71 18.56 2.29 1.80
N PHE A 72 17.77 3.16 1.15
CA PHE A 72 16.35 2.89 0.94
C PHE A 72 16.12 1.78 -0.09
N PHE A 73 16.88 1.78 -1.19
CA PHE A 73 16.82 0.73 -2.19
C PHE A 73 17.11 -0.65 -1.58
N GLU A 74 18.17 -0.78 -0.79
CA GLU A 74 18.50 -2.01 -0.05
C GLU A 74 17.42 -2.40 0.98
N ARG A 75 16.79 -1.42 1.63
CA ARG A 75 15.70 -1.66 2.58
C ARG A 75 14.46 -2.21 1.87
N TYR A 76 14.05 -1.61 0.75
CA TYR A 76 12.86 -1.99 -0.01
C TYR A 76 13.08 -3.22 -0.89
N SER A 77 14.33 -3.56 -1.21
CA SER A 77 14.70 -4.81 -1.90
C SER A 77 14.55 -6.06 -1.03
N ARG A 78 14.28 -5.91 0.27
CA ARG A 78 14.16 -7.06 1.17
C ARG A 78 12.88 -7.86 0.84
N PRO A 79 12.90 -9.19 0.99
CA PRO A 79 11.72 -10.00 0.77
C PRO A 79 10.57 -9.62 1.72
N VAL A 80 9.36 -9.64 1.19
CA VAL A 80 8.09 -9.34 1.89
C VAL A 80 7.04 -10.39 1.53
N PHE A 81 5.95 -10.45 2.30
CA PHE A 81 4.77 -11.23 1.91
C PHE A 81 3.94 -10.41 0.94
N LEU A 82 3.75 -10.92 -0.27
CA LEU A 82 3.06 -10.20 -1.33
C LEU A 82 2.19 -11.12 -2.19
N ARG A 83 1.16 -10.53 -2.79
CA ARG A 83 0.40 -11.11 -3.90
C ARG A 83 0.52 -10.19 -5.11
N GLU A 84 0.86 -10.75 -6.26
CA GLU A 84 0.75 -10.06 -7.55
C GLU A 84 -0.70 -10.11 -8.03
N CYS A 85 -1.21 -8.96 -8.46
CA CYS A 85 -2.57 -8.76 -8.93
C CYS A 85 -2.53 -8.13 -10.33
N GLU A 86 -3.63 -8.20 -11.09
CA GLU A 86 -3.69 -7.57 -12.42
C GLU A 86 -3.49 -6.05 -12.37
N TRP A 87 -3.82 -5.40 -11.26
CA TRP A 87 -3.69 -3.96 -11.06
C TRP A 87 -2.35 -3.53 -10.45
N GLY A 88 -1.53 -4.47 -9.95
CA GLY A 88 -0.29 -4.17 -9.23
C GLY A 88 0.03 -5.20 -8.15
N ILE A 89 0.36 -4.73 -6.94
CA ILE A 89 0.86 -5.59 -5.86
C ILE A 89 0.14 -5.30 -4.55
N LEU A 90 -0.28 -6.36 -3.88
CA LEU A 90 -0.71 -6.34 -2.48
C LEU A 90 0.46 -6.77 -1.60
N VAL A 91 0.83 -5.97 -0.60
CA VAL A 91 1.88 -6.30 0.37
C VAL A 91 1.30 -6.44 1.77
N LEU A 92 1.59 -7.55 2.44
CA LEU A 92 1.24 -7.79 3.83
C LEU A 92 2.44 -7.46 4.75
N GLN A 93 2.18 -6.68 5.79
CA GLN A 93 3.15 -6.34 6.83
C GLN A 93 2.62 -6.64 8.21
N ASP A 94 3.43 -7.32 9.02
CA ASP A 94 3.23 -7.43 10.46
C ASP A 94 3.73 -6.15 11.15
N LYS A 95 2.81 -5.42 11.80
CA LYS A 95 3.12 -4.27 12.65
C LYS A 95 2.84 -4.56 14.12
N SER A 96 2.50 -5.80 14.44
CA SER A 96 2.10 -6.20 15.79
C SER A 96 3.25 -6.02 16.77
N SER A 97 2.95 -5.45 17.92
CA SER A 97 3.95 -5.07 18.93
C SER A 97 3.53 -5.50 20.32
N THR A 98 4.51 -5.80 21.17
CA THR A 98 4.28 -6.03 22.60
C THR A 98 4.72 -4.80 23.36
N LYS A 99 3.79 -4.09 24.01
CA LYS A 99 4.07 -2.92 24.84
C LYS A 99 3.61 -3.21 26.26
N ARG A 100 4.52 -3.07 27.24
CA ARG A 100 4.23 -3.27 28.67
C ARG A 100 3.57 -4.63 29.00
N GLY A 101 3.93 -5.69 28.26
CA GLY A 101 3.39 -7.03 28.44
C GLY A 101 2.05 -7.28 27.73
N GLN A 102 1.43 -6.25 27.14
CA GLN A 102 0.24 -6.40 26.31
C GLN A 102 0.64 -6.55 24.85
N PHE A 103 0.10 -7.58 24.21
CA PHE A 103 0.24 -7.79 22.77
C PHE A 103 -0.83 -6.98 22.03
N HIS A 104 -0.40 -6.15 21.09
CA HIS A 104 -1.25 -5.43 20.17
C HIS A 104 -1.05 -6.03 18.78
N LEU A 105 -2.10 -6.64 18.25
CA LEU A 105 -2.11 -7.10 16.86
C LEU A 105 -2.28 -5.87 15.97
N CYS A 106 -1.45 -5.78 14.92
CA CYS A 106 -1.63 -4.80 13.86
C CYS A 106 -1.12 -5.42 12.55
N ILE A 107 -2.04 -5.66 11.62
CA ILE A 107 -1.74 -6.17 10.28
C ILE A 107 -1.97 -5.02 9.31
N LYS A 108 -0.96 -4.69 8.51
CA LYS A 108 -1.05 -3.64 7.48
C LYS A 108 -1.00 -4.27 6.09
N LEU A 109 -2.03 -4.04 5.30
CA LEU A 109 -2.10 -4.39 3.88
C LEU A 109 -1.86 -3.13 3.04
N LYS A 110 -0.92 -3.17 2.11
CA LYS A 110 -0.60 -2.05 1.22
C LYS A 110 -0.95 -2.38 -0.22
N PHE A 111 -1.64 -1.47 -0.89
CA PHE A 111 -2.06 -1.63 -2.27
C PHE A 111 -1.20 -0.73 -3.16
N LEU A 112 -0.31 -1.35 -3.95
CA LEU A 112 0.69 -0.70 -4.79
C LEU A 112 0.32 -0.88 -6.26
N PRO A 113 -0.53 -0.03 -6.85
CA PRO A 113 -0.90 -0.17 -8.26
C PRO A 113 0.25 0.18 -9.19
N ASP A 114 0.39 -0.61 -10.25
CA ASP A 114 1.38 -0.39 -11.30
C ASP A 114 1.19 0.94 -12.03
N ALA A 115 -0.05 1.44 -12.07
CA ALA A 115 -0.40 2.70 -12.69
C ALA A 115 0.36 3.88 -12.08
N ILE A 116 0.56 3.90 -10.75
CA ILE A 116 1.30 4.97 -10.08
C ILE A 116 2.79 4.88 -10.38
N VAL A 117 3.36 3.68 -10.30
CA VAL A 117 4.79 3.48 -10.60
C VAL A 117 5.11 3.85 -12.05
N THR A 118 4.16 3.62 -12.96
CA THR A 118 4.29 3.95 -14.39
C THR A 118 4.12 5.44 -14.66
N ASP A 119 3.10 6.08 -14.08
CA ASP A 119 2.90 7.53 -14.16
C ASP A 119 2.50 8.10 -12.79
N PRO A 120 3.48 8.62 -12.02
CA PRO A 120 3.25 9.05 -10.65
C PRO A 120 2.27 10.22 -10.53
N LEU A 121 2.13 11.01 -11.59
CA LEU A 121 1.21 12.15 -11.62
C LEU A 121 -0.26 11.74 -11.59
N ILE A 122 -0.59 10.46 -11.78
CA ILE A 122 -1.97 9.97 -11.59
C ILE A 122 -2.43 10.05 -10.13
N ALA A 123 -1.49 10.10 -9.19
CA ALA A 123 -1.78 10.35 -7.78
C ALA A 123 -1.91 11.84 -7.45
N ASP A 124 -1.72 12.76 -8.41
CA ASP A 124 -1.86 14.20 -8.19
C ASP A 124 -3.33 14.65 -8.32
N ASP A 125 -3.65 15.81 -7.75
CA ASP A 125 -5.00 16.36 -7.79
C ASP A 125 -5.36 16.85 -9.21
N ILE A 126 -6.27 16.13 -9.88
CA ILE A 126 -6.78 16.51 -11.19
C ILE A 126 -8.07 17.30 -11.02
N SER A 127 -8.06 18.59 -11.37
CA SER A 127 -9.29 19.39 -11.43
C SER A 127 -10.11 19.03 -12.67
N THR A 128 -11.34 18.57 -12.46
CA THR A 128 -12.30 18.27 -13.52
C THR A 128 -13.56 19.12 -13.35
N PRO A 129 -14.43 19.26 -14.38
CA PRO A 129 -15.73 19.89 -14.23
C PRO A 129 -16.64 19.25 -13.17
N TYR A 130 -16.30 18.05 -12.71
CA TYR A 130 -17.07 17.27 -11.73
C TYR A 130 -16.35 17.15 -10.36
N GLY A 131 -15.27 17.90 -10.14
CA GLY A 131 -14.48 17.87 -8.90
C GLY A 131 -13.05 17.36 -9.08
N TYR A 132 -12.38 17.10 -7.97
CA TYR A 132 -11.00 16.60 -7.92
C TYR A 132 -10.95 15.07 -7.92
N GLN A 133 -9.96 14.46 -8.59
CA GLN A 133 -9.85 13.00 -8.72
C GLN A 133 -8.42 12.45 -8.69
N ALA A 134 -7.71 12.61 -7.57
CA ALA A 134 -6.46 11.88 -7.36
C ALA A 134 -6.72 10.38 -7.16
N LEU A 135 -5.86 9.51 -7.72
CA LEU A 135 -6.11 8.06 -7.72
C LEU A 135 -6.20 7.45 -6.32
N ASP A 136 -5.31 7.87 -5.41
CA ASP A 136 -5.27 7.47 -3.99
C ASP A 136 -6.60 7.78 -3.29
N LEU A 137 -7.11 9.00 -3.46
CA LEU A 137 -8.41 9.43 -2.92
C LEU A 137 -9.56 8.61 -3.49
N VAL A 138 -9.63 8.51 -4.83
CA VAL A 138 -10.71 7.81 -5.53
C VAL A 138 -10.74 6.33 -5.15
N ILE A 139 -9.59 5.67 -5.04
CA ILE A 139 -9.54 4.27 -4.62
C ILE A 139 -9.98 4.15 -3.17
N THR A 140 -9.40 4.94 -2.27
CA THR A 140 -9.68 4.85 -0.83
C THR A 140 -11.16 5.08 -0.55
N ASP A 141 -11.76 6.14 -1.08
CA ASP A 141 -13.18 6.46 -0.86
C ASP A 141 -14.12 5.37 -1.39
N HIS A 142 -13.90 4.91 -2.63
CA HIS A 142 -14.80 3.94 -3.25
C HIS A 142 -14.62 2.51 -2.70
N MET A 143 -13.42 2.15 -2.26
CA MET A 143 -13.14 0.82 -1.73
C MET A 143 -13.43 0.73 -0.23
N ARG A 144 -13.36 1.83 0.53
CA ARG A 144 -13.65 1.88 1.97
C ARG A 144 -15.03 1.30 2.27
N ASP A 145 -16.10 1.81 1.65
CA ASP A 145 -17.45 1.32 1.89
C ASP A 145 -17.59 -0.17 1.57
N PHE A 146 -17.01 -0.61 0.45
CA PHE A 146 -17.01 -2.02 0.07
C PHE A 146 -16.31 -2.91 1.10
N ILE A 147 -15.15 -2.50 1.60
CA ILE A 147 -14.38 -3.26 2.58
C ILE A 147 -15.14 -3.32 3.91
N LEU A 148 -15.64 -2.18 4.40
CA LEU A 148 -16.35 -2.08 5.66
C LEU A 148 -17.70 -2.84 5.65
N GLU A 149 -18.38 -2.90 4.51
CA GLU A 149 -19.61 -3.69 4.35
C GLU A 149 -19.31 -5.21 4.33
N LYS A 150 -18.18 -5.61 3.75
CA LYS A 150 -17.84 -7.03 3.53
C LYS A 150 -17.10 -7.67 4.69
N TYR A 151 -16.34 -6.91 5.47
CA TYR A 151 -15.53 -7.44 6.56
C TYR A 151 -16.33 -7.48 7.87
N ASP A 152 -16.68 -8.68 8.32
CA ASP A 152 -17.31 -8.94 9.64
C ASP A 152 -16.38 -9.76 10.56
N GLY A 153 -15.08 -9.45 10.47
CA GLY A 153 -14.02 -10.20 11.17
C GLY A 153 -13.64 -9.59 12.52
N PRO A 154 -12.82 -10.30 13.31
CA PRO A 154 -12.25 -9.76 14.54
C PRO A 154 -11.38 -8.53 14.29
N GLY A 155 -11.30 -7.65 15.28
CA GLY A 155 -10.47 -6.45 15.24
C GLY A 155 -11.14 -5.27 14.55
N SER A 156 -10.63 -4.07 14.81
CA SER A 156 -11.02 -2.86 14.09
C SER A 156 -10.29 -2.83 12.75
N ILE A 157 -11.04 -2.64 11.67
CA ILE A 157 -10.49 -2.39 10.35
C ILE A 157 -10.53 -0.89 10.07
N ASP A 158 -9.40 -0.35 9.65
CA ASP A 158 -9.27 1.02 9.16
C ASP A 158 -8.78 0.98 7.71
N VAL A 159 -9.31 1.89 6.89
CA VAL A 159 -9.01 2.00 5.47
C VAL A 159 -8.63 3.43 5.17
N ASP A 160 -7.36 3.67 4.88
CA ASP A 160 -6.81 5.02 4.73
C ASP A 160 -5.96 5.17 3.47
N GLU A 161 -5.67 6.41 3.13
CA GLU A 161 -4.65 6.76 2.15
C GLU A 161 -3.27 6.29 2.64
N GLY A 162 -2.39 5.94 1.71
CA GLY A 162 -1.05 5.52 2.08
C GLY A 162 -0.13 6.65 2.53
N ASP A 163 0.87 6.33 3.35
CA ASP A 163 1.90 7.27 3.83
C ASP A 163 2.93 7.65 2.73
N HIS A 164 2.75 7.09 1.54
CA HIS A 164 3.69 7.05 0.44
C HIS A 164 2.93 7.20 -0.86
N PHE A 165 3.50 7.92 -1.82
CA PHE A 165 2.78 8.16 -3.06
C PHE A 165 2.50 6.91 -3.90
N CYS A 166 3.22 5.79 -3.70
CA CYS A 166 2.92 4.51 -4.36
C CYS A 166 1.77 3.73 -3.71
N GLU A 167 1.42 4.07 -2.47
CA GLU A 167 0.38 3.39 -1.71
C GLU A 167 -0.95 4.06 -2.03
N ALA A 168 -1.72 3.47 -2.95
CA ALA A 168 -3.03 4.02 -3.32
C ALA A 168 -4.07 3.86 -2.22
N MET A 169 -3.88 2.86 -1.36
CA MET A 169 -4.74 2.55 -0.24
C MET A 169 -3.96 1.67 0.73
N VAL A 170 -4.25 1.82 2.01
CA VAL A 170 -3.78 0.97 3.09
C VAL A 170 -4.99 0.46 3.86
N ILE A 171 -4.92 -0.79 4.32
CA ILE A 171 -5.86 -1.34 5.28
C ILE A 171 -5.08 -1.77 6.51
N GLU A 172 -5.53 -1.33 7.68
CA GLU A 172 -4.98 -1.75 8.97
C GLU A 172 -6.04 -2.52 9.73
N ILE A 173 -5.68 -3.69 10.23
CA ILE A 173 -6.52 -4.52 11.10
C ILE A 173 -5.84 -4.59 12.44
N GLU A 174 -6.49 -4.01 13.44
CA GLU A 174 -5.95 -3.87 14.78
C GLU A 174 -6.82 -4.57 15.80
N GLY A 175 -6.20 -4.99 16.90
CA GLY A 175 -6.97 -5.21 18.10
C GLY A 175 -6.10 -5.52 19.30
N GLU A 176 -6.72 -5.34 20.47
CA GLU A 176 -6.10 -5.56 21.75
C GLU A 176 -6.41 -6.98 22.23
N GLY A 177 -5.37 -7.73 22.62
CA GLY A 177 -5.59 -8.91 23.44
C GLY A 177 -5.87 -8.45 24.87
N ASP A 178 -7.02 -8.85 25.43
CA ASP A 178 -7.26 -8.76 26.86
C ASP A 178 -6.45 -9.85 27.59
N GLY A 179 -5.97 -9.53 28.79
CA GLY A 179 -4.78 -10.10 29.41
C GLY A 179 -4.76 -11.61 29.73
N ASN A 180 -5.76 -12.39 29.30
CA ASN A 180 -5.82 -13.84 29.52
C ASN A 180 -6.20 -14.69 28.29
N ASP A 181 -6.69 -14.10 27.19
CA ASP A 181 -7.10 -14.84 25.98
C ASP A 181 -6.44 -14.23 24.74
N HIS A 182 -5.20 -14.67 24.49
CA HIS A 182 -4.19 -13.88 23.79
C HIS A 182 -4.31 -13.76 22.26
N ASN A 183 -5.39 -14.17 21.62
CA ASN A 183 -5.43 -14.11 20.16
C ASN A 183 -6.82 -13.72 19.66
N LEU A 184 -6.89 -12.57 19.00
CA LEU A 184 -7.91 -12.37 17.96
C LEU A 184 -7.93 -13.61 17.07
N ASP A 185 -9.12 -14.09 16.74
CA ASP A 185 -9.27 -15.31 15.95
C ASP A 185 -8.68 -15.10 14.54
N MET A 186 -7.42 -15.48 14.37
CA MET A 186 -6.68 -15.26 13.14
C MET A 186 -7.23 -16.07 11.97
N ASN A 187 -7.90 -17.19 12.26
CA ASN A 187 -8.58 -17.97 11.22
C ASN A 187 -9.82 -17.21 10.74
N ARG A 188 -10.61 -16.65 11.66
CA ARG A 188 -11.75 -15.81 11.28
C ARG A 188 -11.31 -14.54 10.54
N ILE A 189 -10.24 -13.86 10.97
CA ILE A 189 -9.66 -12.74 10.20
C ILE A 189 -9.30 -13.22 8.78
N ALA A 190 -8.60 -14.35 8.66
CA ALA A 190 -8.21 -14.91 7.36
C ALA A 190 -9.42 -15.24 6.47
N GLU A 191 -10.47 -15.84 7.02
CA GLU A 191 -11.71 -16.16 6.31
C GLU A 191 -12.41 -14.90 5.78
N GLU A 192 -12.57 -13.86 6.61
CA GLU A 192 -13.21 -12.62 6.17
C GLU A 192 -12.36 -11.87 5.12
N LEU A 193 -11.03 -11.86 5.27
CA LEU A 193 -10.15 -11.31 4.25
C LEU A 193 -10.22 -12.10 2.94
N HIS A 194 -10.36 -13.43 3.00
CA HIS A 194 -10.55 -14.23 1.81
C HIS A 194 -11.82 -13.81 1.06
N LYS A 195 -12.96 -13.66 1.76
CA LYS A 195 -14.22 -13.19 1.16
C LYS A 195 -14.07 -11.81 0.51
N VAL A 196 -13.40 -10.88 1.20
CA VAL A 196 -13.20 -9.51 0.68
C VAL A 196 -12.33 -9.52 -0.58
N PHE A 197 -11.20 -10.24 -0.57
CA PHE A 197 -10.14 -10.05 -1.58
C PHE A 197 -10.01 -11.17 -2.63
N CYS A 198 -10.65 -12.32 -2.45
CA CYS A 198 -10.42 -13.50 -3.29
C CYS A 198 -11.66 -13.92 -4.11
N ASP A 199 -12.83 -13.30 -3.88
CA ASP A 199 -14.03 -13.51 -4.71
C ASP A 199 -13.98 -12.77 -6.07
N GLY A 200 -12.86 -12.09 -6.37
CA GLY A 200 -12.61 -11.37 -7.63
C GLY A 200 -13.41 -10.07 -7.82
N GLU A 201 -14.41 -9.80 -6.97
CA GLU A 201 -15.13 -8.52 -6.99
C GLU A 201 -14.22 -7.34 -6.65
N PHE A 202 -13.38 -7.49 -5.62
CA PHE A 202 -12.40 -6.47 -5.23
C PHE A 202 -11.48 -6.11 -6.39
N ASP A 203 -10.82 -7.09 -7.00
CA ASP A 203 -9.85 -6.85 -8.07
C ASP A 203 -10.49 -6.20 -9.30
N ARG A 204 -11.74 -6.58 -9.64
CA ARG A 204 -12.49 -5.92 -10.72
C ARG A 204 -12.81 -4.47 -10.41
N ARG A 205 -13.31 -4.18 -9.20
CA ARG A 205 -13.63 -2.81 -8.76
C ARG A 205 -12.37 -1.95 -8.72
N PHE A 206 -11.30 -2.44 -8.10
CA PHE A 206 -10.02 -1.75 -8.00
C PHE A 206 -9.45 -1.45 -9.39
N SER A 207 -9.41 -2.45 -10.28
CA SER A 207 -8.93 -2.27 -11.66
C SER A 207 -9.79 -1.29 -12.47
N ALA A 208 -11.11 -1.29 -12.26
CA ALA A 208 -12.02 -0.35 -12.92
C ALA A 208 -11.77 1.09 -12.48
N LEU A 209 -11.53 1.33 -11.18
CA LEU A 209 -11.17 2.64 -10.64
C LEU A 209 -9.84 3.12 -11.22
N VAL A 210 -8.80 2.27 -11.23
CA VAL A 210 -7.51 2.59 -11.83
C VAL A 210 -7.66 3.01 -13.29
N LYS A 211 -8.36 2.20 -14.11
CA LYS A 211 -8.59 2.51 -15.54
C LYS A 211 -9.38 3.79 -15.75
N LYS A 212 -10.41 4.02 -14.94
CA LYS A 212 -11.23 5.24 -15.00
C LYS A 212 -10.39 6.47 -14.70
N THR A 213 -9.59 6.45 -13.63
CA THR A 213 -8.72 7.57 -13.27
C THR A 213 -7.63 7.78 -14.30
N GLN A 214 -7.03 6.72 -14.86
CA GLN A 214 -6.08 6.83 -15.98
C GLN A 214 -6.69 7.56 -17.18
N ALA A 215 -7.94 7.23 -17.54
CA ALA A 215 -8.63 7.89 -18.65
C ALA A 215 -8.91 9.37 -18.36
N ILE A 216 -9.28 9.70 -17.12
CA ILE A 216 -9.52 11.07 -16.66
C ILE A 216 -8.22 11.87 -16.65
N TYR A 217 -7.13 11.29 -16.14
CA TYR A 217 -5.80 11.89 -16.16
C TYR A 217 -5.31 12.13 -17.59
N ALA A 218 -5.49 11.17 -18.50
CA ALA A 218 -5.12 11.34 -19.90
C ALA A 218 -5.90 12.49 -20.58
N LYS A 219 -7.16 12.69 -20.20
CA LYS A 219 -8.04 13.72 -20.75
C LYS A 219 -7.82 15.12 -20.15
N TYR A 220 -7.66 15.22 -18.83
CA TYR A 220 -7.65 16.48 -18.09
C TYR A 220 -6.32 16.77 -17.37
N GLY A 221 -5.52 15.75 -17.07
CA GLY A 221 -4.21 15.88 -16.41
C GLY A 221 -3.13 16.50 -17.31
N ARG A 222 -3.40 16.61 -18.62
CA ARG A 222 -2.65 17.50 -19.50
C ARG A 222 -3.21 18.91 -19.34
N LEU A 223 -2.70 19.68 -18.38
CA LEU A 223 -2.50 21.14 -18.44
C LEU A 223 -2.17 21.69 -17.05
N LYS A 224 -0.87 21.90 -16.79
CA LYS A 224 -0.31 23.24 -16.58
C LYS A 224 1.23 23.16 -16.74
N PRO A 225 1.84 24.00 -17.59
CA PRO A 225 3.29 24.16 -17.64
C PRO A 225 3.86 24.66 -16.31
#